data_AF-A0A5S6R3I3-F1
#
_entry.id   AF-A0A5S6R3I3-F1
#
_cell.length_a   1.000
_cell.length_b   1.000
_cell.length_c   1.000
_cell.angle_alpha   90.00
_cell.angle_beta   90.00
_cell.angle_gamma   90.00
#
_symmetry.space_group_name_H-M   'P 1'
#
loop_
_entity.id
_entity.type
_entity.pdbx_description
1 polymer ?
#
loop_
_entity_poly.entity_id
_entity_poly.type
_entity_poly.pdbx_seq_one_letter_code
_entity_poly.pdbx_strand_id
1 'polypeptide(L)' 'MELLQLALKEHRFEANTLSLLQSLCSYLPAEIHQDCSDFVKTNVQEFVEKMIEYLGPDHICTVAHYCGATTAKLQHNIY' A
#
# COMPACT_ATOMS: atom_id res chain seq x y z
N MET A 1 2.43 5.26 -18.03
CA MET A 1 2.31 4.27 -16.93
C MET A 1 3.57 4.20 -16.06
N GLU A 2 4.77 4.43 -16.61
CA GLU A 2 6.05 4.35 -15.85
C GLU A 2 6.12 5.29 -14.64
N LEU A 3 5.60 6.52 -14.73
CA LEU A 3 5.63 7.48 -13.61
C LEU A 3 4.87 6.98 -12.37
N LEU A 4 3.73 6.30 -12.56
CA LEU A 4 2.93 5.78 -11.45
C LEU A 4 3.66 4.64 -10.74
N GLN A 5 4.34 3.78 -11.49
CA GLN A 5 5.16 2.73 -10.90
C GLN A 5 6.38 3.28 -10.18
N LEU A 6 7.03 4.30 -10.76
CA LEU A 6 8.15 4.97 -10.13
C LEU A 6 7.73 5.60 -8.81
N ALA A 7 6.56 6.25 -8.78
CA ALA A 7 6.02 6.85 -7.56
C ALA A 7 5.70 5.79 -6.48
N LEU A 8 5.21 4.61 -6.86
CA LEU A 8 4.92 3.53 -5.91
C LEU A 8 6.20 2.82 -5.43
N LYS A 9 7.19 2.66 -6.30
CA LYS A 9 8.51 2.08 -5.97
C LYS A 9 9.45 3.07 -5.28
N GLU A 10 9.12 4.35 -5.26
CA GLU A 10 9.91 5.32 -4.50
C GLU A 10 9.78 5.02 -3.01
N HIS A 11 10.92 4.91 -2.33
CA HIS A 11 11.01 4.81 -0.86
C HIS A 11 10.20 5.91 -0.13
N ARG A 12 9.94 7.05 -0.79
CA ARG A 12 9.10 8.11 -0.23
C ARG A 12 7.65 7.68 -0.03
N PHE A 13 7.05 6.90 -0.93
CA PHE A 13 5.64 6.51 -0.80
C PHE A 13 5.44 5.57 0.40
N GLU A 14 6.29 4.56 0.49
CA GLU A 14 6.30 3.62 1.62
C GLU A 14 6.58 4.34 2.94
N ALA A 15 7.65 5.14 3.01
CA ALA A 15 8.02 5.86 4.22
C ALA A 15 6.95 6.85 4.69
N ASN A 16 6.31 7.57 3.76
CA ASN A 16 5.23 8.50 4.09
C ASN A 16 4.00 7.76 4.64
N THR A 17 3.65 6.63 4.04
CA THR A 17 2.53 5.79 4.48
C THR A 17 2.78 5.25 5.89
N LEU A 18 3.96 4.68 6.14
CA LEU A 18 4.32 4.14 7.44
C LEU A 18 4.39 5.24 8.51
N SER A 19 4.96 6.39 8.18
CA SER A 19 5.02 7.55 9.08
C SER A 19 3.64 8.06 9.46
N LEU A 20 2.72 8.15 8.49
CA LEU A 20 1.34 8.57 8.75
C LEU A 20 0.64 7.59 9.69
N LEU A 21 0.75 6.29 9.44
CA LEU A 21 0.14 5.26 10.27
C LEU A 21 0.74 5.23 11.69
N GLN A 22 2.06 5.41 11.80
CA GLN A 22 2.74 5.53 13.08
C GLN A 22 2.26 6.76 13.85
N SER A 23 2.04 7.89 13.16
CA SER A 23 1.45 9.09 13.76
C SER A 23 0.00 8.86 14.18
N LEU A 24 -0.76 7.96 13.55
CA LEU A 24 -2.10 7.63 14.00
C LEU A 24 -2.09 6.83 15.30
N CYS A 25 -1.09 5.97 15.50
CA CYS A 25 -0.93 5.23 16.75
C CYS A 25 -0.77 6.16 17.96
N SER A 26 -0.15 7.34 17.82
CA SER A 26 0.05 8.28 18.95
C SER A 26 -1.24 8.94 19.44
N TYR A 27 -2.33 8.85 18.68
CA TYR A 27 -3.66 9.30 19.12
C TYR A 27 -4.43 8.22 19.89
N LEU A 28 -3.91 6.99 19.96
CA LEU A 28 -4.54 5.90 20.70
C LEU A 28 -4.17 5.96 22.19
N PRO A 29 -5.01 5.40 23.08
CA PRO A 29 -4.68 5.22 24.48
C PRO A 29 -3.35 4.47 24.68
N ALA A 30 -2.67 4.76 25.78
CA ALA A 30 -1.34 4.21 26.08
C ALA A 30 -1.33 2.67 26.10
N GLU A 31 -2.45 2.06 26.47
CA GLU A 31 -2.67 0.62 26.54
C GLU A 31 -2.57 -0.07 25.18
N ILE A 32 -2.88 0.63 24.07
CA ILE A 32 -2.94 0.08 22.71
C ILE A 32 -1.84 0.67 21.82
N HIS A 33 -1.21 1.77 22.24
CA HIS A 33 -0.17 2.47 21.48
C HIS A 33 0.96 1.53 21.02
N GLN A 34 1.45 0.66 21.92
CA GLN A 34 2.53 -0.26 21.63
C GLN A 34 2.10 -1.32 20.60
N ASP A 35 0.94 -1.95 20.81
CA ASP A 35 0.38 -2.95 19.88
C ASP A 35 0.13 -2.36 18.49
N CYS A 36 -0.36 -1.12 18.41
CA CYS A 36 -0.52 -0.39 17.14
C CYS A 36 0.83 -0.16 16.45
N SER A 37 1.82 0.33 17.20
CA SER A 37 3.16 0.60 16.66
C SER A 37 3.80 -0.68 16.10
N ASP A 38 3.69 -1.79 16.81
CA ASP A 38 4.25 -3.07 16.39
C ASP A 38 3.49 -3.63 15.19
N PHE A 39 2.15 -3.49 15.17
CA PHE A 39 1.35 -3.85 14.00
C PHE A 39 1.76 -3.07 12.75
N VAL A 40 1.92 -1.73 12.85
CA VAL A 40 2.32 -0.87 11.73
C VAL A 40 3.72 -1.24 11.20
N LYS A 41 4.70 -1.41 12.10
CA LYS A 41 6.08 -1.74 11.70
C LYS A 41 6.20 -3.09 11.02
N THR A 42 5.51 -4.11 11.51
CA THR A 42 5.71 -5.47 10.99
C THR A 42 4.76 -5.78 9.85
N ASN A 43 3.46 -5.58 10.06
CA ASN A 43 2.45 -6.09 9.13
C ASN A 43 2.20 -5.12 7.97
N VAL A 44 2.14 -3.82 8.27
CA VAL A 44 1.80 -2.83 7.23
C VAL A 44 2.99 -2.57 6.30
N GLN A 45 4.21 -2.59 6.81
CA GLN A 45 5.41 -2.49 5.98
C GLN A 45 5.48 -3.62 4.96
N GLU A 46 5.43 -4.88 5.41
CA GLU A 46 5.46 -6.04 4.53
C GLU A 46 4.30 -6.04 3.52
N PHE A 47 3.11 -5.62 3.95
CA PHE A 47 1.96 -5.49 3.07
C PHE A 47 2.15 -4.44 1.98
N VAL A 48 2.69 -3.27 2.30
CA VAL A 48 2.95 -2.20 1.33
C VAL A 48 4.00 -2.63 0.32
N GLU A 49 5.09 -3.26 0.77
CA GLU A 49 6.13 -3.82 -0.09
C GLU A 49 5.55 -4.84 -1.09
N LYS A 50 4.78 -5.83 -0.61
CA LYS A 50 4.12 -6.84 -1.45
C LYS A 50 3.07 -6.25 -2.39
N MET A 51 2.33 -5.24 -1.95
CA MET A 51 1.38 -4.52 -2.79
C MET A 51 2.09 -3.86 -3.97
N ILE A 52 3.22 -3.18 -3.75
CA ILE A 52 3.99 -2.54 -4.82
C ILE A 52 4.49 -3.57 -5.84
N GLU A 53 4.89 -4.76 -5.39
CA GLU A 53 5.29 -5.86 -6.27
C GLU A 53 4.12 -6.43 -7.08
N TYR A 54 2.96 -6.63 -6.44
CA TYR A 54 1.76 -7.17 -7.09
C TYR A 54 1.13 -6.19 -8.09
N LEU A 55 1.17 -4.90 -7.77
CA LEU A 55 0.61 -3.82 -8.59
C LEU A 55 1.55 -3.51 -9.76
N GLY A 56 1.63 -4.43 -10.73
CA GLY A 56 2.25 -4.21 -12.03
C GLY A 56 1.63 -3.04 -12.81
N PRO A 57 2.30 -2.52 -13.86
CA PRO A 57 1.94 -1.23 -14.50
C PRO A 57 0.52 -1.23 -15.05
N ASP A 58 0.14 -2.33 -15.70
CA ASP A 58 -1.15 -2.50 -16.35
C ASP A 58 -2.27 -2.68 -15.32
N HIS A 59 -1.97 -3.34 -14.20
CA HIS A 59 -2.95 -3.61 -13.16
C HIS A 59 -3.27 -2.31 -12.38
N ILE A 60 -2.24 -1.59 -11.94
CA ILE A 60 -2.46 -0.37 -11.16
C ILE A 60 -3.09 0.75 -11.97
N CYS A 61 -2.73 0.88 -13.25
CA CYS A 61 -3.33 1.91 -14.09
C CYS A 61 -4.81 1.60 -14.40
N THR A 62 -5.20 0.32 -14.41
CA THR A 62 -6.60 -0.10 -14.58
C THR A 62 -7.40 0.16 -13.30
N VAL A 63 -6.87 -0.20 -12.13
CA VAL A 63 -7.51 0.06 -10.82
C VAL A 63 -7.64 1.57 -10.55
N ALA A 64 -6.62 2.35 -10.90
CA ALA A 64 -6.64 3.80 -10.79
C ALA A 64 -7.40 4.49 -11.94
N HIS A 65 -8.03 3.72 -12.85
CA HIS A 65 -8.79 4.21 -14.00
C HIS A 65 -8.02 5.13 -14.97
N TYR A 66 -6.69 5.07 -14.96
CA TYR A 66 -5.83 5.79 -15.89
C TYR A 66 -5.63 5.08 -17.23
N CYS A 67 -5.86 3.77 -17.27
CA CYS A 67 -5.91 2.98 -18.50
C CYS A 67 -7.37 2.73 -18.89
N GLY A 68 -7.67 2.85 -20.19
CA GLY A 68 -8.96 2.41 -20.73
C GLY A 68 -9.15 0.92 -20.43
N ALA A 69 -10.32 0.54 -19.94
CA ALA A 69 -10.60 -0.82 -19.50
C ALA A 69 -10.44 -1.84 -20.64
N THR A 70 -9.24 -2.40 -20.79
CA THR A 70 -9.09 -3.68 -21.46
C THR A 70 -9.72 -4.71 -20.54
N THR A 71 -10.66 -5.48 -21.09
CA THR A 71 -11.43 -6.54 -20.44
C THR A 71 -10.53 -7.72 -20.02
N ALA A 72 -9.54 -7.48 -19.18
CA ALA A 72 -8.91 -8.54 -18.41
C ALA A 72 -9.88 -8.92 -17.30
N LYS A 73 -10.46 -10.11 -17.38
CA LYS A 73 -11.29 -10.68 -16.32
C LYS A 73 -10.50 -10.60 -15.01
N LEU A 74 -10.92 -9.70 -14.12
CA LEU A 74 -10.48 -9.69 -12.74
C LEU A 74 -11.02 -10.97 -12.10
N GLN A 75 -10.27 -12.07 -12.20
CA GLN A 75 -10.50 -13.24 -11.36
C GLN A 75 -10.03 -12.87 -9.97
N HIS A 76 -10.94 -12.25 -9.24
CA HIS A 76 -10.80 -11.98 -7.83
C HIS A 76 -11.08 -13.29 -7.08
N ASN A 77 -10.04 -14.09 -6.84
CA ASN A 77 -10.08 -15.13 -5.83
C ASN A 77 -9.38 -14.57 -4.60
N ILE A 78 -10.16 -13.96 -3.71
CA ILE A 78 -9.77 -13.76 -2.32
C ILE A 78 -10.18 -15.03 -1.58
N TYR A 79 -9.25 -15.99 -1.49
CA TYR A 79 -9.15 -16.99 -0.42
C TYR A 79 -7.67 -17.22 -0.16
#